data_AF-A0A497KRU7-F1
#
_entry.id   AF-A0A497KRU7-F1
#
_cell.length_a   1.000
_cell.length_b   1.000
_cell.length_c   1.000
_cell.angle_alpha   90.00
_cell.angle_beta   90.00
_cell.angle_gamma   90.00
#
_symmetry.space_group_name_H-M   'P 1'
#
loop_
_entity.id
_entity.type
_entity.pdbx_description
1 polymer ?
#
loop_
_entity_poly.entity_id
_entity_poly.type
_entity_poly.pdbx_seq_one_letter_code
_entity_poly.pdbx_strand_id
1 'polypeptide(L)'
;MVKGLKAFIIPSVIGVLAFREDGELIGKALFPKDPGEIAKRLERVNLSEIIGEVKSLIGELKSEGYETFVFEDAELAQNVREELKVNSEVKAQSSIARDLRENLGEYAVKVQFLESPSELPKLVHEVSMELSRISVRKAAERRDSLVVQAVEALDDLDKTLNLFAGRMREWYGLHFPELNRLINNHEIYAKLVYNLGKRENFSEENLSKYDFPRRKVSRVVKAAQTSMGAELYDGDIEQIQTLCAQYLNLYEARKKIERYLEDMMKEEAPNVSALTGPILGARLIALAGGLENLAKMPSSTIQVLGAEKALFRSLTTGARPPKHGVLFQHALVHGAKRSLRGKISRALAGKIAIAARTDVFSGGYVGDQLKKALLEKVEEIKKKDSKQKPSKKKGEKDKARRKRRRRKLV
;
A
#
# COMPACT_ATOMS: atom_id res chain seq x y z
N MET A 1 28.28 25.65 -44.97
CA MET A 1 28.17 25.25 -43.56
C MET A 1 28.84 23.90 -43.42
N VAL A 2 30.07 23.86 -42.90
CA VAL A 2 30.74 22.59 -42.58
C VAL A 2 29.93 21.96 -41.46
N LYS A 3 29.32 20.79 -41.70
CA LYS A 3 28.64 20.04 -40.64
C LYS A 3 29.67 19.72 -39.57
N GLY A 4 29.48 20.20 -38.34
CA GLY A 4 30.30 19.82 -37.20
C GLY A 4 30.30 18.29 -37.05
N LEU A 5 31.42 17.73 -36.61
CA LEU A 5 31.61 16.28 -36.46
C LEU A 5 30.60 15.73 -35.44
N LYS A 6 29.89 14.66 -35.83
CA LYS A 6 28.91 13.97 -35.00
C LYS A 6 29.43 12.61 -34.54
N ALA A 7 29.17 12.28 -33.27
CA ALA A 7 29.49 10.98 -32.68
C ALA A 7 28.22 10.33 -32.12
N PHE A 8 27.93 9.10 -32.52
CA PHE A 8 26.88 8.25 -31.97
C PHE A 8 27.41 7.52 -30.74
N ILE A 9 26.84 7.79 -29.58
CA ILE A 9 27.23 7.17 -28.31
C ILE A 9 26.22 6.08 -27.98
N ILE A 10 26.66 4.83 -28.02
CA ILE A 10 25.80 3.66 -27.87
C ILE A 10 26.28 2.81 -26.70
N PRO A 11 25.55 2.79 -25.57
CA PRO A 11 25.79 1.87 -24.47
C PRO A 11 25.48 0.41 -24.88
N SER A 12 26.27 -0.52 -24.38
CA SER A 12 26.13 -1.96 -24.63
C SER A 12 26.61 -2.78 -23.43
N VAL A 13 26.45 -4.10 -23.48
CA VAL A 13 26.90 -5.02 -22.41
C VAL A 13 28.42 -4.99 -22.19
N ILE A 14 29.20 -4.64 -23.22
CA ILE A 14 30.67 -4.61 -23.15
C ILE A 14 31.23 -3.22 -22.79
N GLY A 15 30.38 -2.19 -22.73
CA GLY A 15 30.77 -0.81 -22.50
C GLY A 15 30.03 0.18 -23.38
N VAL A 16 30.52 1.41 -23.41
CA VAL A 16 30.02 2.49 -24.27
C VAL A 16 30.91 2.60 -25.49
N LEU A 17 30.32 2.54 -26.68
CA LEU A 17 31.04 2.66 -27.93
C LEU A 17 30.59 3.93 -28.66
N ALA A 18 31.56 4.58 -29.32
CA ALA A 18 31.33 5.77 -30.13
C ALA A 18 31.55 5.48 -31.60
N PHE A 19 30.60 5.91 -32.44
CA PHE A 19 30.65 5.72 -33.88
C PHE A 19 30.47 7.02 -34.64
N ARG A 20 31.03 7.12 -35.84
CA ARG A 20 30.77 8.22 -36.78
C ARG A 20 29.50 7.96 -37.60
N GLU A 21 28.99 8.96 -38.32
CA GLU A 21 27.79 8.87 -39.17
C GLU A 21 27.84 7.74 -40.22
N ASP A 22 29.03 7.33 -40.65
CA ASP A 22 29.29 6.24 -41.61
C ASP A 22 29.31 4.84 -40.95
N GLY A 23 29.22 4.76 -39.62
CA GLY A 23 29.30 3.51 -38.87
C GLY A 23 30.73 3.12 -38.46
N GLU A 24 31.74 3.95 -38.71
CA GLU A 24 33.10 3.69 -38.24
C GLU A 24 33.19 3.84 -36.72
N LEU A 25 33.82 2.86 -36.04
CA LEU A 25 34.10 2.93 -34.61
C LEU A 25 35.24 3.93 -34.34
N ILE A 26 34.93 5.01 -33.62
CA ILE A 26 35.86 6.13 -33.36
C ILE A 26 36.33 6.20 -31.91
N GLY A 27 35.62 5.57 -30.96
CA GLY A 27 36.00 5.57 -29.56
C GLY A 27 35.34 4.46 -28.76
N LYS A 28 35.91 4.13 -27.61
CA LYS A 28 35.39 3.09 -26.70
C LYS A 28 35.70 3.41 -25.25
N ALA A 29 34.73 3.14 -24.38
CA ALA A 29 34.92 3.10 -22.93
C ALA A 29 34.33 1.77 -22.42
N LEU A 30 35.22 0.78 -22.22
CA LEU A 30 34.85 -0.60 -21.90
C LEU A 30 34.56 -0.76 -20.41
N PHE A 31 33.62 -1.64 -20.09
CA PHE A 31 33.33 -2.00 -18.71
C PHE A 31 34.38 -2.96 -18.12
N PRO A 32 34.44 -3.11 -16.78
CA PRO A 32 35.14 -4.23 -16.18
C PRO A 32 34.54 -5.55 -16.67
N LYS A 33 35.37 -6.59 -16.90
CA LYS A 33 34.93 -7.93 -17.30
C LYS A 33 34.29 -8.73 -16.14
N ASP A 34 33.53 -8.06 -15.29
CA ASP A 34 32.79 -8.65 -14.17
C ASP A 34 31.28 -8.46 -14.41
N PRO A 35 30.48 -9.54 -14.50
CA PRO A 35 29.05 -9.46 -14.79
C PRO A 35 28.26 -8.58 -13.81
N GLY A 36 28.64 -8.58 -12.52
CA GLY A 36 27.98 -7.78 -11.50
C GLY A 36 28.21 -6.28 -11.69
N GLU A 37 29.45 -5.89 -11.98
CA GLU A 37 29.84 -4.51 -12.28
C GLU A 37 29.25 -4.01 -13.60
N ILE A 38 29.13 -4.88 -14.62
CA ILE A 38 28.43 -4.57 -15.87
C ILE A 38 26.93 -4.33 -15.59
N ALA A 39 26.29 -5.23 -14.85
CA ALA A 39 24.88 -5.12 -14.51
C ALA A 39 24.55 -3.82 -13.76
N LYS A 40 25.37 -3.42 -12.77
CA LYS A 40 25.20 -2.13 -12.08
C LYS A 40 25.30 -0.94 -13.02
N ARG A 41 26.24 -0.96 -13.98
CA ARG A 41 26.39 0.13 -14.96
C ARG A 41 25.22 0.18 -15.93
N LEU A 42 24.80 -0.98 -16.46
CA LEU A 42 23.63 -1.08 -17.34
C LEU A 42 22.35 -0.64 -16.64
N GLU A 43 22.19 -0.94 -15.36
CA GLU A 43 21.06 -0.44 -14.59
C GLU A 43 21.02 1.09 -14.56
N ARG A 44 22.17 1.73 -14.27
CA ARG A 44 22.27 3.19 -14.26
C ARG A 44 21.98 3.79 -15.63
N VAL A 45 22.44 3.15 -16.69
CA VAL A 45 22.12 3.55 -18.08
C VAL A 45 20.62 3.42 -18.35
N ASN A 46 19.96 2.36 -17.88
CA ASN A 46 18.50 2.19 -18.02
C ASN A 46 17.69 3.21 -17.21
N LEU A 47 18.28 3.80 -16.18
CA LEU A 47 17.73 4.93 -15.41
C LEU A 47 18.12 6.28 -16.02
N SER A 48 18.67 6.30 -17.23
CA SER A 48 19.10 7.50 -17.95
C SER A 48 20.21 8.30 -17.22
N GLU A 49 20.93 7.67 -16.29
CA GLU A 49 22.04 8.31 -15.56
C GLU A 49 23.32 8.38 -16.40
N ILE A 50 24.09 9.45 -16.22
CA ILE A 50 25.41 9.57 -16.84
C ILE A 50 26.44 8.75 -16.05
N ILE A 51 26.82 7.61 -16.60
CA ILE A 51 27.92 6.78 -16.08
C ILE A 51 29.30 7.39 -16.41
N GLY A 52 30.34 6.99 -15.66
CA GLY A 52 31.69 7.52 -15.82
C GLY A 52 32.26 7.29 -17.21
N GLU A 53 31.96 6.14 -17.81
CA GLU A 53 32.39 5.75 -19.15
C GLU A 53 31.82 6.67 -20.23
N VAL A 54 30.57 7.13 -20.09
CA VAL A 54 29.97 8.12 -20.98
C VAL A 54 30.68 9.47 -20.84
N LYS A 55 30.99 9.90 -19.61
CA LYS A 55 31.70 11.17 -19.37
C LYS A 55 33.10 11.17 -19.96
N SER A 56 33.87 10.11 -19.73
CA SER A 56 35.24 9.97 -20.25
C SER A 56 35.24 9.97 -21.77
N LEU A 57 34.37 9.17 -22.40
CA LEU A 57 34.31 9.03 -23.85
C LEU A 57 33.91 10.35 -24.54
N ILE A 58 32.94 11.08 -23.99
CA ILE A 58 32.56 12.41 -24.51
C ILE A 58 33.71 13.41 -24.33
N GLY A 59 34.40 13.37 -23.19
CA GLY A 59 35.55 14.24 -22.93
C GLY A 59 36.69 14.05 -23.94
N GLU A 60 37.03 12.80 -24.23
CA GLU A 60 38.04 12.42 -25.23
C GLU A 60 37.63 12.89 -26.63
N LEU A 61 36.42 12.54 -27.08
CA LEU A 61 35.93 12.92 -28.41
C LEU A 61 35.78 14.44 -28.59
N LYS A 62 35.48 15.17 -27.52
CA LYS A 62 35.45 16.64 -27.54
C LYS A 62 36.84 17.22 -27.81
N SER A 63 37.90 16.61 -27.25
CA SER A 63 39.29 17.04 -27.51
C SER A 63 39.72 16.75 -28.95
N GLU A 64 39.11 15.75 -29.59
CA GLU A 64 39.32 15.40 -31.00
C GLU A 64 38.49 16.23 -31.99
N GLY A 65 37.62 17.14 -31.50
CA GLY A 65 36.85 18.07 -32.33
C GLY A 65 35.41 17.64 -32.64
N TYR A 66 34.86 16.64 -31.95
CA TYR A 66 33.45 16.28 -32.07
C TYR A 66 32.57 17.26 -31.28
N GLU A 67 31.55 17.81 -31.96
CA GLU A 67 30.70 18.88 -31.40
C GLU A 67 29.31 18.38 -31.00
N THR A 68 28.81 17.34 -31.68
CA THR A 68 27.45 16.83 -31.49
C THR A 68 27.46 15.34 -31.12
N PHE A 69 26.78 14.98 -30.03
CA PHE A 69 26.69 13.61 -29.53
C PHE A 69 25.26 13.07 -29.67
N VAL A 70 25.10 11.95 -30.37
CA VAL A 70 23.79 11.36 -30.68
C VAL A 70 23.54 10.15 -29.79
N PHE A 71 22.38 10.12 -29.11
CA PHE A 71 21.95 9.01 -28.24
C PHE A 71 20.63 8.42 -28.75
N GLU A 72 20.36 7.15 -28.42
CA GLU A 72 19.03 6.55 -28.67
C GLU A 72 17.99 6.99 -27.63
N ASP A 73 18.42 7.18 -26.38
CA ASP A 73 17.57 7.59 -25.27
C ASP A 73 17.49 9.13 -25.14
N ALA A 74 16.26 9.65 -25.04
CA ALA A 74 16.01 11.08 -25.02
C ALA A 74 16.38 11.75 -23.68
N GLU A 75 16.19 11.04 -22.58
CA GLU A 75 16.43 11.56 -21.24
C GLU A 75 17.94 11.57 -20.94
N LEU A 76 18.66 10.52 -21.33
CA LEU A 76 20.12 10.48 -21.27
C LEU A 76 20.74 11.60 -22.12
N ALA A 77 20.21 11.84 -23.33
CA ALA A 77 20.67 12.95 -24.18
C ALA A 77 20.46 14.31 -23.51
N GLN A 78 19.31 14.50 -22.85
CA GLN A 78 19.02 15.72 -22.11
C GLN A 78 19.96 15.88 -20.91
N ASN A 79 20.13 14.84 -20.10
CA ASN A 79 21.01 14.85 -18.93
C ASN A 79 22.44 15.19 -19.33
N VAL A 80 22.96 14.59 -20.41
CA VAL A 80 24.28 14.88 -20.98
C VAL A 80 24.41 16.33 -21.42
N ARG A 81 23.39 16.90 -22.06
CA ARG A 81 23.39 18.30 -22.49
C ARG A 81 23.46 19.25 -21.32
N GLU A 82 22.68 18.99 -20.27
CA GLU A 82 22.61 19.83 -19.08
C GLU A 82 23.90 19.75 -18.25
N GLU A 83 24.41 18.54 -17.99
CA GLU A 83 25.55 18.32 -17.11
C GLU A 83 26.90 18.59 -17.80
N LEU A 84 27.09 18.11 -19.03
CA LEU A 84 28.37 18.21 -19.75
C LEU A 84 28.45 19.43 -20.69
N LYS A 85 27.36 20.18 -20.84
CA LYS A 85 27.27 21.38 -21.70
C LYS A 85 27.73 21.12 -23.14
N VAL A 86 27.34 19.99 -23.70
CA VAL A 86 27.62 19.57 -25.09
C VAL A 86 26.34 19.57 -25.92
N ASN A 87 26.44 19.68 -27.24
CA ASN A 87 25.28 19.50 -28.10
C ASN A 87 24.93 18.01 -28.12
N SER A 88 23.68 17.69 -27.77
CA SER A 88 23.16 16.33 -27.87
C SER A 88 21.96 16.27 -28.82
N GLU A 89 21.86 15.19 -29.57
CA GLU A 89 20.73 14.87 -30.45
C GLU A 89 20.18 13.48 -30.09
N VAL A 90 18.90 13.25 -30.41
CA VAL A 90 18.23 11.96 -30.15
C VAL A 90 17.91 11.29 -31.47
N LYS A 91 18.35 10.04 -31.64
CA LYS A 91 18.01 9.19 -32.79
C LYS A 91 17.75 7.75 -32.33
N ALA A 92 16.52 7.51 -31.86
CA ALA A 92 16.08 6.24 -31.26
C ALA A 92 16.18 4.98 -32.15
N GLN A 93 16.35 5.15 -33.47
CA GLN A 93 16.48 4.03 -34.42
C GLN A 93 17.60 4.33 -35.42
N SER A 94 18.84 4.36 -34.94
CA SER A 94 19.99 4.50 -35.83
C SER A 94 20.34 3.15 -36.47
N SER A 95 20.69 3.16 -37.76
CA SER A 95 21.24 1.98 -38.46
C SER A 95 22.52 1.48 -37.78
N ILE A 96 23.31 2.40 -37.22
CA ILE A 96 24.56 2.14 -36.49
C ILE A 96 24.30 1.31 -35.23
N ALA A 97 23.30 1.67 -34.42
CA ALA A 97 22.96 0.91 -33.23
C ALA A 97 22.33 -0.46 -33.55
N ARG A 98 21.61 -0.58 -34.67
CA ARG A 98 21.16 -1.88 -35.18
C ARG A 98 22.36 -2.77 -35.55
N ASP A 99 23.30 -2.24 -36.33
CA ASP A 99 24.52 -2.95 -36.72
C ASP A 99 25.33 -3.42 -35.50
N LEU A 100 25.54 -2.54 -34.52
CA LEU A 100 26.21 -2.91 -33.27
C LEU A 100 25.48 -4.04 -32.55
N ARG A 101 24.14 -4.04 -32.49
CA ARG A 101 23.37 -5.08 -31.82
C ARG A 101 23.43 -6.42 -32.56
N GLU A 102 23.41 -6.41 -33.89
CA GLU A 102 23.49 -7.61 -34.72
C GLU A 102 24.90 -8.22 -34.67
N ASN A 103 25.94 -7.37 -34.68
CA ASN A 103 27.34 -7.79 -34.77
C ASN A 103 28.12 -7.59 -33.47
N LEU A 104 27.44 -7.54 -32.32
CA LEU A 104 28.06 -7.21 -31.02
C LEU A 104 29.23 -8.12 -30.66
N GLY A 105 29.16 -9.41 -31.02
CA GLY A 105 30.23 -10.37 -30.77
C GLY A 105 31.51 -10.05 -31.54
N GLU A 106 31.38 -9.61 -32.79
CA GLU A 106 32.51 -9.19 -33.62
C GLU A 106 33.12 -7.89 -33.10
N TYR A 107 32.26 -6.92 -32.75
CA TYR A 107 32.73 -5.68 -32.11
C TYR A 107 33.44 -5.97 -30.78
N ALA A 108 32.92 -6.87 -29.95
CA ALA A 108 33.53 -7.27 -28.68
C ALA A 108 34.95 -7.82 -28.86
N VAL A 109 35.19 -8.62 -29.90
CA VAL A 109 36.55 -9.09 -30.23
C VAL A 109 37.40 -7.98 -30.81
N LYS A 110 36.86 -7.16 -31.72
CA LYS A 110 37.56 -5.99 -32.31
C LYS A 110 38.04 -5.01 -31.24
N VAL A 111 37.27 -4.82 -30.17
CA VAL A 111 37.66 -3.96 -29.05
C VAL A 111 38.49 -4.65 -27.98
N GLN A 112 38.84 -5.93 -28.17
CA GLN A 112 39.60 -6.78 -27.24
C GLN A 112 38.90 -7.03 -25.89
N PHE A 113 37.57 -6.97 -25.88
CA PHE A 113 36.77 -7.28 -24.71
C PHE A 113 36.56 -8.79 -24.55
N LEU A 114 36.30 -9.51 -25.64
CA LEU A 114 36.20 -10.98 -25.68
C LEU A 114 37.31 -11.57 -26.55
N GLU A 115 37.65 -12.85 -26.30
CA GLU A 115 38.60 -13.59 -27.13
C GLU A 115 37.91 -14.20 -28.36
N SER A 116 36.64 -14.57 -28.23
CA SER A 116 35.81 -15.13 -29.30
C SER A 116 34.38 -14.59 -29.24
N PRO A 117 33.70 -14.39 -30.40
CA PRO A 117 32.28 -14.01 -30.41
C PRO A 117 31.38 -15.05 -29.72
N SER A 118 31.83 -16.31 -29.61
CA SER A 118 31.09 -17.40 -28.95
C SER A 118 30.97 -17.24 -27.43
N GLU A 119 31.75 -16.36 -26.81
CA GLU A 119 31.68 -16.07 -25.37
C GLU A 119 30.55 -15.10 -25.01
N LEU A 120 30.10 -14.29 -25.97
CA LEU A 120 29.10 -13.26 -25.76
C LEU A 120 27.79 -13.80 -25.17
N PRO A 121 27.21 -14.92 -25.66
CA PRO A 121 25.97 -15.46 -25.09
C PRO A 121 26.10 -15.80 -23.60
N LYS A 122 27.26 -16.32 -23.17
CA LYS A 122 27.51 -16.66 -21.77
C LYS A 122 27.57 -15.39 -20.91
N LEU A 123 28.33 -14.38 -21.36
CA LEU A 123 28.41 -13.10 -20.67
C LEU A 123 27.04 -12.43 -20.55
N VAL A 124 26.29 -12.37 -21.65
CA VAL A 124 24.94 -11.78 -21.69
C VAL A 124 24.02 -12.51 -20.72
N HIS A 125 24.09 -13.84 -20.64
CA HIS A 125 23.31 -14.61 -19.68
C HIS A 125 23.66 -14.25 -18.23
N GLU A 126 24.95 -14.23 -17.88
CA GLU A 126 25.40 -13.91 -16.52
C GLU A 126 25.01 -12.48 -16.12
N VAL A 127 25.23 -11.50 -17.00
CA VAL A 127 24.83 -10.10 -16.78
C VAL A 127 23.30 -9.97 -16.64
N SER A 128 22.53 -10.69 -17.46
CA SER A 128 21.06 -10.68 -17.38
C SER A 128 20.57 -11.25 -16.05
N MET A 129 21.23 -12.29 -15.53
CA MET A 129 20.93 -12.85 -14.21
C MET A 129 21.24 -11.84 -13.10
N GLU A 130 22.37 -11.13 -13.16
CA GLU A 130 22.69 -10.09 -12.18
C GLU A 130 21.71 -8.91 -12.25
N LEU A 131 21.37 -8.41 -13.45
CA LEU A 131 20.35 -7.38 -13.64
C LEU A 131 18.99 -7.80 -13.07
N SER A 132 18.60 -9.06 -13.28
CA SER A 132 17.37 -9.62 -12.74
C SER A 132 17.41 -9.65 -11.21
N ARG A 133 18.52 -10.07 -10.60
CA ARG A 133 18.68 -10.05 -9.13
C ARG A 133 18.60 -8.64 -8.56
N ILE A 134 19.23 -7.65 -9.20
CA ILE A 134 19.16 -6.25 -8.79
C ILE A 134 17.70 -5.75 -8.83
N SER A 135 17.01 -6.03 -9.93
CA SER A 135 15.61 -5.62 -10.11
C SER A 135 14.67 -6.27 -9.08
N VAL A 136 14.84 -7.57 -8.80
CA VAL A 136 14.06 -8.29 -7.78
C VAL A 136 14.35 -7.75 -6.38
N ARG A 137 15.63 -7.50 -6.05
CA ARG A 137 16.00 -6.94 -4.75
C ARG A 137 15.37 -5.56 -4.54
N LYS A 138 15.46 -4.66 -5.52
CA LYS A 138 14.83 -3.33 -5.44
C LYS A 138 13.31 -3.40 -5.29
N ALA A 139 12.66 -4.34 -5.98
CA ALA A 139 11.23 -4.56 -5.83
C ALA A 139 10.87 -5.04 -4.41
N ALA A 140 11.69 -5.93 -3.82
CA ALA A 140 11.48 -6.43 -2.45
C ALA A 140 11.81 -5.40 -1.37
N GLU A 141 12.71 -4.45 -1.64
CA GLU A 141 13.08 -3.36 -0.73
C GLU A 141 12.03 -2.25 -0.63
N ARG A 142 10.99 -2.27 -1.47
CA ARG A 142 9.93 -1.26 -1.41
C ARG A 142 9.19 -1.36 -0.07
N ARG A 143 9.34 -0.33 0.76
CA ARG A 143 8.78 -0.30 2.13
C ARG A 143 7.25 -0.33 2.17
N ASP A 144 6.58 0.10 1.10
CA ASP A 144 5.13 -0.05 0.95
C ASP A 144 4.68 -1.53 0.92
N SER A 145 5.53 -2.46 0.49
CA SER A 145 5.26 -3.90 0.59
C SER A 145 5.17 -4.38 2.04
N LEU A 146 5.97 -3.78 2.94
CA LEU A 146 5.91 -4.07 4.38
C LEU A 146 4.62 -3.52 5.00
N VAL A 147 4.10 -2.39 4.52
CA VAL A 147 2.79 -1.85 4.94
C VAL A 147 1.69 -2.87 4.65
N VAL A 148 1.71 -3.45 3.45
CA VAL A 148 0.72 -4.47 3.04
C VAL A 148 0.77 -5.68 3.96
N GLN A 149 1.96 -6.25 4.19
CA GLN A 149 2.10 -7.42 5.06
C GLN A 149 1.69 -7.12 6.51
N ALA A 150 2.03 -5.94 7.04
CA ALA A 150 1.68 -5.56 8.40
C ALA A 150 0.16 -5.39 8.60
N VAL A 151 -0.56 -4.80 7.63
CA VAL A 151 -2.01 -4.63 7.75
C VAL A 151 -2.77 -5.94 7.55
N GLU A 152 -2.29 -6.83 6.68
CA GLU A 152 -2.84 -8.19 6.52
C GLU A 152 -2.65 -9.00 7.81
N ALA A 153 -1.46 -8.97 8.40
CA ALA A 153 -1.20 -9.61 9.69
C ALA A 153 -2.09 -9.05 10.81
N LEU A 154 -2.32 -7.73 10.83
CA LEU A 154 -3.24 -7.09 11.78
C LEU A 154 -4.68 -7.59 11.59
N ASP A 155 -5.15 -7.72 10.34
CA ASP A 155 -6.47 -8.24 10.01
C ASP A 155 -6.64 -9.72 10.42
N ASP A 156 -5.60 -10.53 10.28
CA ASP A 156 -5.61 -11.93 10.70
C ASP A 156 -5.55 -12.10 12.23
N LEU A 157 -4.80 -11.23 12.92
CA LEU A 157 -4.83 -11.15 14.38
C LEU A 157 -6.22 -10.74 14.88
N ASP A 158 -6.87 -9.75 14.27
CA ASP A 158 -8.22 -9.33 14.67
C ASP A 158 -9.25 -10.47 14.50
N LYS A 159 -9.17 -11.25 13.41
CA LYS A 159 -10.01 -12.45 13.23
C LYS A 159 -9.72 -13.50 14.30
N THR A 160 -8.45 -13.78 14.54
CA THR A 160 -8.01 -14.81 15.50
C THR A 160 -8.40 -14.44 16.92
N LEU A 161 -8.20 -13.18 17.32
CA LEU A 161 -8.62 -12.65 18.60
C LEU A 161 -10.13 -12.80 18.80
N ASN A 162 -10.94 -12.51 17.77
CA ASN A 162 -12.39 -12.70 17.88
C ASN A 162 -12.78 -14.17 18.06
N LEU A 163 -12.11 -15.10 17.37
CA LEU A 163 -12.35 -16.53 17.55
C LEU A 163 -11.97 -17.00 18.96
N PHE A 164 -10.81 -16.60 19.47
CA PHE A 164 -10.37 -16.92 20.82
C PHE A 164 -11.31 -16.30 21.86
N ALA A 165 -11.73 -15.05 21.67
CA ALA A 165 -12.65 -14.35 22.55
C ALA A 165 -13.99 -15.08 22.67
N GLY A 166 -14.54 -15.58 21.56
CA GLY A 166 -15.73 -16.43 21.57
C GLY A 166 -15.49 -17.73 22.35
N ARG A 167 -14.42 -18.46 22.01
CA ARG A 167 -14.12 -19.76 22.62
C ARG A 167 -13.87 -19.68 24.13
N MET A 168 -13.07 -18.72 24.60
CA MET A 168 -12.79 -18.53 26.03
C MET A 168 -14.07 -18.21 26.82
N ARG A 169 -14.97 -17.42 26.23
CA ARG A 169 -16.23 -17.01 26.86
C ARG A 169 -17.24 -18.14 26.93
N GLU A 170 -17.31 -18.96 25.90
CA GLU A 170 -18.14 -20.17 25.90
C GLU A 170 -17.61 -21.19 26.91
N TRP A 171 -16.29 -21.43 26.92
CA TRP A 171 -15.68 -22.45 27.78
C TRP A 171 -15.72 -22.06 29.26
N TYR A 172 -15.27 -20.85 29.62
CA TYR A 172 -15.38 -20.36 31.00
C TYR A 172 -16.83 -20.09 31.42
N GLY A 173 -17.72 -19.86 30.45
CA GLY A 173 -19.16 -19.73 30.68
C GLY A 173 -19.81 -20.98 31.27
N LEU A 174 -19.18 -22.16 31.14
CA LEU A 174 -19.61 -23.38 31.84
C LEU A 174 -19.46 -23.24 33.36
N HIS A 175 -18.44 -22.51 33.82
CA HIS A 175 -18.11 -22.30 35.23
C HIS A 175 -18.71 -21.02 35.83
N PHE A 176 -18.70 -19.92 35.06
CA PHE A 176 -19.20 -18.62 35.49
C PHE A 176 -19.94 -17.88 34.36
N PRO A 177 -21.15 -18.30 33.99
CA PRO A 177 -21.90 -17.77 32.84
C PRO A 177 -22.28 -16.29 32.98
N GLU A 178 -22.51 -15.79 34.19
CA GLU A 178 -22.94 -14.41 34.43
C GLU A 178 -21.84 -13.39 34.09
N LEU A 179 -20.56 -13.78 34.19
CA LEU A 179 -19.42 -12.91 33.88
C LEU A 179 -19.48 -12.38 32.43
N ASN A 180 -20.00 -13.18 31.50
CA ASN A 180 -20.14 -12.79 30.09
C ASN A 180 -20.98 -11.54 29.89
N ARG A 181 -22.04 -11.36 30.69
CA ARG A 181 -22.93 -10.19 30.61
C ARG A 181 -22.39 -8.98 31.38
N LEU A 182 -21.53 -9.22 32.37
CA LEU A 182 -20.97 -8.16 33.22
C LEU A 182 -19.75 -7.50 32.59
N ILE A 183 -18.94 -8.28 31.87
CA ILE A 183 -17.69 -7.80 31.24
C ILE A 183 -17.81 -7.90 29.71
N ASN A 184 -18.03 -6.76 29.06
CA ASN A 184 -18.13 -6.68 27.58
C ASN A 184 -16.75 -6.72 26.90
N ASN A 185 -15.72 -6.12 27.49
CA ASN A 185 -14.39 -6.06 26.89
C ASN A 185 -13.69 -7.42 27.01
N HIS A 186 -13.30 -8.01 25.88
CA HIS A 186 -12.63 -9.31 25.81
C HIS A 186 -11.24 -9.34 26.45
N GLU A 187 -10.44 -8.27 26.32
CA GLU A 187 -9.14 -8.16 26.98
C GLU A 187 -9.28 -8.23 28.49
N ILE A 188 -10.21 -7.45 29.04
CA ILE A 188 -10.45 -7.40 30.48
C ILE A 188 -10.98 -8.75 30.97
N TYR A 189 -11.90 -9.37 30.21
CA TYR A 189 -12.42 -10.70 30.52
C TYR A 189 -11.28 -11.73 30.61
N ALA A 190 -10.41 -11.79 29.58
CA ALA A 190 -9.29 -12.72 29.55
C ALA A 190 -8.31 -12.47 30.71
N LYS A 191 -8.01 -11.21 31.05
CA LYS A 191 -7.16 -10.84 32.21
C LYS A 191 -7.74 -11.32 33.54
N LEU A 192 -9.05 -11.20 33.72
CA LEU A 192 -9.71 -11.65 34.95
C LEU A 192 -9.67 -13.17 35.07
N VAL A 193 -10.04 -13.89 34.01
CA VAL A 193 -10.04 -15.36 34.02
C VAL A 193 -8.62 -15.89 34.18
N TYR A 194 -7.63 -15.31 33.49
CA TYR A 194 -6.23 -15.68 33.62
C TYR A 194 -5.70 -15.50 35.05
N ASN A 195 -5.94 -14.35 35.69
CA ASN A 195 -5.37 -14.06 37.01
C ASN A 195 -6.16 -14.67 38.17
N LEU A 196 -7.48 -14.76 38.07
CA LEU A 196 -8.34 -15.19 39.19
C LEU A 196 -8.71 -16.67 39.08
N GLY A 197 -8.73 -17.26 37.89
CA GLY A 197 -9.08 -18.66 37.69
C GLY A 197 -10.52 -18.94 38.11
N LYS A 198 -10.72 -19.64 39.24
CA LYS A 198 -12.04 -19.99 39.75
C LYS A 198 -12.84 -18.77 40.24
N ARG A 199 -14.17 -18.87 40.19
CA ARG A 199 -15.10 -17.80 40.60
C ARG A 199 -14.97 -17.41 42.07
N GLU A 200 -14.51 -18.31 42.95
CA GLU A 200 -14.34 -18.04 44.39
C GLU A 200 -13.27 -16.96 44.63
N ASN A 201 -12.32 -16.80 43.71
CA ASN A 201 -11.26 -15.79 43.80
C ASN A 201 -11.72 -14.38 43.37
N PHE A 202 -12.96 -14.22 42.88
CA PHE A 202 -13.55 -12.94 42.49
C PHE A 202 -14.04 -12.17 43.73
N SER A 203 -13.09 -11.71 44.54
CA SER A 203 -13.32 -10.88 45.73
C SER A 203 -13.25 -9.38 45.42
N GLU A 204 -13.77 -8.54 46.32
CA GLU A 204 -13.66 -7.08 46.18
C GLU A 204 -12.19 -6.61 46.15
N GLU A 205 -11.33 -7.23 46.96
CA GLU A 205 -9.89 -6.91 47.01
C GLU A 205 -9.21 -7.21 45.66
N ASN A 206 -9.44 -8.38 45.10
CA ASN A 206 -8.82 -8.80 43.84
C ASN A 206 -9.34 -8.00 42.64
N LEU A 207 -10.63 -7.66 42.64
CA LEU A 207 -11.23 -6.88 41.57
C LEU A 207 -10.91 -5.37 41.65
N SER A 208 -10.59 -4.86 42.85
CA SER A 208 -10.19 -3.46 43.04
C SER A 208 -8.84 -3.13 42.39
N LYS A 209 -8.03 -4.14 42.06
CA LYS A 209 -6.78 -3.99 41.29
C LYS A 209 -7.02 -3.61 39.82
N TYR A 210 -8.26 -3.71 39.34
CA TYR A 210 -8.66 -3.36 37.99
C TYR A 210 -9.47 -2.07 37.99
N ASP A 211 -9.36 -1.28 36.91
CA ASP A 211 -10.06 0.00 36.76
C ASP A 211 -11.57 -0.20 36.49
N PHE A 212 -12.30 -0.56 37.54
CA PHE A 212 -13.74 -0.74 37.52
C PHE A 212 -14.45 0.19 38.49
N PRO A 213 -15.63 0.73 38.12
CA PRO A 213 -16.50 1.40 39.08
C PRO A 213 -16.89 0.44 40.22
N ARG A 214 -16.90 0.92 41.47
CA ARG A 214 -17.28 0.12 42.66
C ARG A 214 -18.60 -0.64 42.50
N ARG A 215 -19.60 -0.01 41.85
CA ARG A 215 -20.89 -0.65 41.53
C ARG A 215 -20.74 -1.90 40.66
N LYS A 216 -19.78 -1.91 39.74
CA LYS A 216 -19.51 -3.03 38.84
C LYS A 216 -18.80 -4.17 39.57
N VAL A 217 -17.84 -3.84 40.43
CA VAL A 217 -17.14 -4.80 41.30
C VAL A 217 -18.15 -5.56 42.17
N SER A 218 -18.96 -4.85 42.96
CA SER A 218 -19.97 -5.46 43.84
C SER A 218 -20.94 -6.38 43.08
N ARG A 219 -21.35 -6.01 41.86
CA ARG A 219 -22.19 -6.85 41.00
C ARG A 219 -21.50 -8.14 40.56
N VAL A 220 -20.21 -8.09 40.25
CA VAL A 220 -19.42 -9.27 39.85
C VAL A 220 -19.24 -10.22 41.04
N VAL A 221 -18.88 -9.70 42.22
CA VAL A 221 -18.74 -10.50 43.45
C VAL A 221 -20.05 -11.19 43.80
N LYS A 222 -21.16 -10.44 43.79
CA LYS A 222 -22.49 -11.02 44.04
C LYS A 222 -22.86 -12.10 43.02
N ALA A 223 -22.55 -11.87 41.75
CA ALA A 223 -22.81 -12.83 40.69
C ALA A 223 -21.94 -14.10 40.82
N ALA A 224 -20.70 -13.98 41.30
CA ALA A 224 -19.84 -15.13 41.56
C ALA A 224 -20.39 -16.00 42.70
N GLN A 225 -20.89 -15.39 43.77
CA GLN A 225 -21.49 -16.10 44.92
C GLN A 225 -22.80 -16.80 44.57
N THR A 226 -23.62 -16.22 43.70
CA THR A 226 -24.93 -16.78 43.31
C THR A 226 -24.91 -17.43 41.92
N SER A 227 -23.72 -17.78 41.41
CA SER A 227 -23.57 -18.29 40.04
C SER A 227 -24.25 -19.65 39.89
N MET A 228 -24.89 -19.88 38.74
CA MET A 228 -25.46 -21.19 38.37
C MET A 228 -24.47 -22.08 37.60
N GLY A 229 -23.22 -21.65 37.43
CA GLY A 229 -22.22 -22.40 36.68
C GLY A 229 -21.72 -23.65 37.40
N ALA A 230 -21.21 -24.61 36.64
CA ALA A 230 -20.66 -25.86 37.17
C ALA A 230 -19.35 -25.62 37.93
N GLU A 231 -19.09 -26.43 38.95
CA GLU A 231 -17.76 -26.52 39.55
C GLU A 231 -16.83 -27.28 38.61
N LEU A 232 -15.67 -26.69 38.33
CA LEU A 232 -14.62 -27.32 37.50
C LEU A 232 -13.42 -27.66 38.36
N TYR A 233 -12.70 -28.71 37.98
CA TYR A 233 -11.44 -29.07 38.62
C TYR A 233 -10.36 -28.03 38.32
N ASP A 234 -9.35 -27.93 39.19
CA ASP A 234 -8.24 -26.99 39.00
C ASP A 234 -7.52 -27.23 37.66
N GLY A 235 -7.31 -28.49 37.27
CA GLY A 235 -6.71 -28.83 35.98
C GLY A 235 -7.51 -28.33 34.78
N ASP A 236 -8.85 -28.31 34.84
CA ASP A 236 -9.69 -27.77 33.77
C ASP A 236 -9.59 -26.24 33.68
N ILE A 237 -9.55 -25.57 34.84
CA ILE A 237 -9.39 -24.12 34.94
C ILE A 237 -8.02 -23.69 34.40
N GLU A 238 -6.96 -24.43 34.69
CA GLU A 238 -5.61 -24.19 34.16
C GLU A 238 -5.58 -24.22 32.62
N GLN A 239 -6.32 -25.13 31.98
CA GLN A 239 -6.43 -25.17 30.52
C GLN A 239 -7.13 -23.91 29.97
N ILE A 240 -8.19 -23.45 30.65
CA ILE A 240 -8.89 -22.21 30.28
C ILE A 240 -7.98 -20.99 30.48
N GLN A 241 -7.21 -20.95 31.57
CA GLN A 241 -6.23 -19.89 31.84
C GLN A 241 -5.14 -19.88 30.77
N THR A 242 -4.67 -21.05 30.32
CA THR A 242 -3.69 -21.17 29.23
C THR A 242 -4.23 -20.54 27.94
N LEU A 243 -5.49 -20.80 27.59
CA LEU A 243 -6.12 -20.17 26.43
C LEU A 243 -6.23 -18.64 26.59
N CYS A 244 -6.55 -18.16 27.80
CA CYS A 244 -6.57 -16.73 28.13
C CYS A 244 -5.19 -16.09 27.99
N ALA A 245 -4.13 -16.77 28.43
CA ALA A 245 -2.76 -16.31 28.27
C ALA A 245 -2.39 -16.15 26.79
N GLN A 246 -2.73 -17.14 25.96
CA GLN A 246 -2.48 -17.05 24.51
C GLN A 246 -3.24 -15.90 23.85
N TYR A 247 -4.49 -15.67 24.24
CA TYR A 247 -5.25 -14.51 23.77
C TYR A 247 -4.56 -13.18 24.14
N LEU A 248 -4.09 -13.05 25.38
CA LEU A 248 -3.41 -11.84 25.84
C LEU A 248 -2.10 -11.61 25.08
N ASN A 249 -1.32 -12.66 24.83
CA ASN A 249 -0.10 -12.58 24.00
C ASN A 249 -0.40 -12.10 22.58
N LEU A 250 -1.42 -12.66 21.93
CA LEU A 250 -1.87 -12.23 20.60
C LEU A 250 -2.36 -10.78 20.60
N TYR A 251 -3.04 -10.36 21.67
CA TYR A 251 -3.53 -9.01 21.82
C TYR A 251 -2.39 -7.98 21.99
N GLU A 252 -1.32 -8.35 22.69
CA GLU A 252 -0.10 -7.55 22.76
C GLU A 252 0.64 -7.50 21.43
N ALA A 253 0.75 -8.63 20.72
CA ALA A 253 1.34 -8.67 19.39
C ALA A 253 0.59 -7.74 18.42
N ARG A 254 -0.75 -7.76 18.46
CA ARG A 254 -1.61 -6.83 17.70
C ARG A 254 -1.27 -5.37 17.98
N LYS A 255 -1.14 -4.98 19.26
CA LYS A 255 -0.75 -3.61 19.64
C LYS A 255 0.64 -3.22 19.13
N LYS A 256 1.60 -4.16 19.12
CA LYS A 256 2.95 -3.90 18.59
C LYS A 256 2.92 -3.67 17.08
N ILE A 257 2.18 -4.50 16.33
CA ILE A 257 2.01 -4.34 14.88
C ILE A 257 1.27 -3.05 14.55
N GLU A 258 0.25 -2.69 15.33
CA GLU A 258 -0.46 -1.41 15.18
C GLU A 258 0.49 -0.23 15.28
N ARG A 259 1.32 -0.15 16.33
CA ARG A 259 2.34 0.92 16.49
C ARG A 259 3.36 0.93 15.34
N TYR A 260 3.86 -0.23 14.95
CA TYR A 260 4.76 -0.37 13.82
C TYR A 260 4.15 0.19 12.53
N LEU A 261 2.87 -0.09 12.29
CA LEU A 261 2.12 0.43 11.15
C LEU A 261 1.90 1.94 11.23
N GLU A 262 1.67 2.49 12.43
CA GLU A 262 1.56 3.93 12.64
C GLU A 262 2.83 4.67 12.26
N ASP A 263 3.99 4.15 12.68
CA ASP A 263 5.28 4.77 12.39
C ASP A 263 5.64 4.65 10.91
N MET A 264 5.44 3.47 10.32
CA MET A 264 5.66 3.27 8.89
C MET A 264 4.75 4.15 8.02
N MET A 265 3.48 4.29 8.37
CA MET A 265 2.55 5.16 7.63
C MET A 265 2.88 6.64 7.76
N LYS A 266 3.53 7.08 8.85
CA LYS A 266 4.01 8.46 8.98
C LYS A 266 5.22 8.72 8.08
N GLU A 267 6.09 7.73 7.91
CA GLU A 267 7.27 7.82 7.04
C GLU A 267 6.86 7.74 5.56
N GLU A 268 6.08 6.73 5.17
CA GLU A 268 5.85 6.38 3.77
C GLU A 268 4.65 7.13 3.14
N ALA A 269 3.60 7.39 3.93
CA ALA A 269 2.37 8.00 3.41
C ALA A 269 1.73 8.99 4.41
N PRO A 270 2.44 10.06 4.81
CA PRO A 270 1.98 10.99 5.83
C PRO A 270 0.69 11.72 5.44
N ASN A 271 0.49 12.05 4.16
CA ASN A 271 -0.71 12.75 3.72
C ASN A 271 -1.94 11.84 3.73
N VAL A 272 -1.81 10.60 3.26
CA VAL A 272 -2.89 9.59 3.35
C VAL A 272 -3.22 9.32 4.80
N SER A 273 -2.21 9.09 5.65
CA SER A 273 -2.35 8.84 7.08
C SER A 273 -3.10 9.97 7.80
N ALA A 274 -2.80 11.23 7.47
CA ALA A 274 -3.49 12.39 8.06
C ALA A 274 -5.01 12.44 7.76
N LEU A 275 -5.42 11.90 6.60
CA LEU A 275 -6.82 11.88 6.16
C LEU A 275 -7.61 10.68 6.69
N THR A 276 -7.01 9.49 6.67
CA THR A 276 -7.71 8.22 6.96
C THR A 276 -7.39 7.62 8.32
N GLY A 277 -6.29 8.06 8.92
CA GLY A 277 -5.57 7.33 9.96
C GLY A 277 -4.66 6.24 9.37
N PRO A 278 -3.69 5.74 10.15
CA PRO A 278 -2.70 4.76 9.70
C PRO A 278 -3.32 3.44 9.22
N ILE A 279 -4.21 2.83 10.01
CA ILE A 279 -4.77 1.50 9.72
C ILE A 279 -5.60 1.49 8.43
N LEU A 280 -6.50 2.47 8.27
CA LEU A 280 -7.33 2.56 7.07
C LEU A 280 -6.49 2.94 5.84
N GLY A 281 -5.47 3.80 6.01
CA GLY A 281 -4.54 4.17 4.95
C GLY A 281 -3.76 2.96 4.46
N ALA A 282 -3.17 2.19 5.37
CA ALA A 282 -2.48 0.94 5.08
C ALA A 282 -3.39 -0.06 4.36
N ARG A 283 -4.65 -0.20 4.81
CA ARG A 283 -5.62 -1.09 4.15
C ARG A 283 -5.94 -0.65 2.71
N LEU A 284 -5.97 0.65 2.44
CA LEU A 284 -6.14 1.17 1.08
C LEU A 284 -4.93 0.86 0.20
N ILE A 285 -3.71 1.00 0.75
CA ILE A 285 -2.46 0.67 0.06
C ILE A 285 -2.42 -0.84 -0.26
N ALA A 286 -2.78 -1.69 0.70
CA ALA A 286 -2.89 -3.14 0.51
C ALA A 286 -3.87 -3.52 -0.59
N LEU A 287 -5.09 -2.97 -0.56
CA LEU A 287 -6.10 -3.23 -1.60
C LEU A 287 -5.69 -2.70 -2.99
N ALA A 288 -4.85 -1.68 -3.04
CA ALA A 288 -4.29 -1.16 -4.28
C ALA A 288 -3.07 -1.95 -4.78
N GLY A 289 -2.48 -2.81 -3.94
CA GLY A 289 -1.23 -3.52 -4.24
C GLY A 289 -0.01 -2.60 -4.25
N GLY A 290 0.03 -1.60 -3.37
CA GLY A 290 1.15 -0.65 -3.23
C GLY A 290 0.74 0.81 -3.32
N LEU A 291 1.61 1.70 -2.84
CA LEU A 291 1.33 3.13 -2.74
C LEU A 291 1.31 3.81 -4.11
N GLU A 292 2.24 3.43 -5.00
CA GLU A 292 2.27 3.90 -6.40
C GLU A 292 0.98 3.56 -7.15
N ASN A 293 0.48 2.32 -6.96
CA ASN A 293 -0.75 1.88 -7.59
C ASN A 293 -1.94 2.68 -7.07
N LEU A 294 -2.00 2.93 -5.76
CA LEU A 294 -3.03 3.79 -5.17
C LEU A 294 -3.01 5.21 -5.75
N ALA A 295 -1.82 5.80 -5.95
CA ALA A 295 -1.66 7.13 -6.54
C ALA A 295 -2.16 7.22 -8.00
N LYS A 296 -1.99 6.13 -8.77
CA LYS A 296 -2.47 6.00 -10.15
C LYS A 296 -3.99 5.78 -10.24
N MET A 297 -4.64 5.32 -9.18
CA MET A 297 -6.09 5.08 -9.19
C MET A 297 -6.90 6.38 -9.28
N PRO A 298 -8.05 6.36 -9.99
CA PRO A 298 -9.00 7.46 -9.95
C PRO A 298 -9.79 7.44 -8.62
N SER A 299 -10.29 8.60 -8.21
CA SER A 299 -11.09 8.74 -6.99
C SER A 299 -12.32 7.82 -6.95
N SER A 300 -12.94 7.53 -8.11
CA SER A 300 -14.07 6.61 -8.22
C SER A 300 -13.72 5.17 -7.83
N THR A 301 -12.52 4.70 -8.19
CA THR A 301 -12.02 3.37 -7.81
C THR A 301 -11.70 3.35 -6.32
N ILE A 302 -10.97 4.35 -5.81
CA ILE A 302 -10.64 4.47 -4.38
C ILE A 302 -11.91 4.47 -3.51
N GLN A 303 -12.99 5.09 -3.99
CA GLN A 303 -14.27 5.12 -3.28
C GLN A 303 -14.84 3.72 -2.97
N VAL A 304 -14.61 2.75 -3.87
CA VAL A 304 -15.25 1.42 -3.85
C VAL A 304 -14.27 0.27 -3.58
N LEU A 305 -12.98 0.56 -3.30
CA LEU A 305 -11.99 -0.45 -2.89
C LEU A 305 -12.48 -1.27 -1.68
N GLY A 306 -12.40 -2.59 -1.76
CA GLY A 306 -12.93 -3.54 -0.79
C GLY A 306 -14.43 -3.87 -0.95
N ALA A 307 -15.10 -3.34 -1.99
CA ALA A 307 -16.47 -3.68 -2.35
C ALA A 307 -16.57 -4.30 -3.76
N GLU A 308 -15.49 -4.89 -4.26
CA GLU A 308 -15.34 -5.48 -5.59
C GLU A 308 -16.47 -6.46 -5.89
N LYS A 309 -16.75 -7.39 -4.98
CA LYS A 309 -17.84 -8.38 -5.16
C LYS A 309 -19.21 -7.73 -5.36
N ALA A 310 -19.48 -6.61 -4.68
CA ALA A 310 -20.74 -5.88 -4.82
C ALA A 310 -20.75 -5.01 -6.09
N LEU A 311 -19.61 -4.44 -6.44
CA LEU A 311 -19.41 -3.65 -7.64
C LEU A 311 -19.56 -4.51 -8.90
N PHE A 312 -18.85 -5.64 -8.99
CA PHE A 312 -18.93 -6.56 -10.12
C PHE A 312 -20.34 -7.13 -10.28
N ARG A 313 -21.01 -7.51 -9.18
CA ARG A 313 -22.42 -7.91 -9.25
C ARG A 313 -23.31 -6.81 -9.82
N SER A 314 -23.10 -5.55 -9.44
CA SER A 314 -23.84 -4.40 -9.97
C SER A 314 -23.58 -4.18 -11.46
N LEU A 315 -22.34 -4.34 -11.92
CA LEU A 315 -21.98 -4.25 -13.33
C LEU A 315 -22.62 -5.37 -14.16
N THR A 316 -22.65 -6.61 -13.65
CA THR A 316 -23.25 -7.76 -14.35
C THR A 316 -24.77 -7.71 -14.38
N THR A 317 -25.41 -7.30 -13.27
CA THR A 317 -26.87 -7.37 -13.12
C THR A 317 -27.61 -6.04 -13.37
N GLY A 318 -26.87 -4.94 -13.56
CA GLY A 318 -27.44 -3.59 -13.62
C GLY A 318 -28.01 -3.10 -12.27
N ALA A 319 -27.77 -3.83 -11.18
CA ALA A 319 -28.18 -3.42 -9.84
C ALA A 319 -27.44 -2.13 -9.42
N ARG A 320 -27.91 -1.48 -8.34
CA ARG A 320 -27.29 -0.25 -7.86
C ARG A 320 -25.87 -0.50 -7.35
N PRO A 321 -24.87 0.32 -7.74
CA PRO A 321 -23.49 0.13 -7.31
C PRO A 321 -23.30 0.45 -5.82
N PRO A 322 -22.25 -0.12 -5.19
CA PRO A 322 -21.90 0.19 -3.81
C PRO A 322 -21.53 1.68 -3.67
N LYS A 323 -21.88 2.28 -2.53
CA LYS A 323 -21.60 3.71 -2.26
C LYS A 323 -20.21 3.96 -1.68
N HIS A 324 -19.63 2.93 -1.09
CA HIS A 324 -18.37 2.96 -0.37
C HIS A 324 -17.88 1.51 -0.23
N GLY A 325 -16.56 1.32 -0.29
CA GLY A 325 -15.91 0.08 0.15
C GLY A 325 -15.35 0.23 1.56
N VAL A 326 -14.05 -0.01 1.76
CA VAL A 326 -13.37 0.10 3.06
C VAL A 326 -13.45 1.48 3.70
N LEU A 327 -13.64 2.53 2.89
CA LEU A 327 -13.88 3.90 3.39
C LEU A 327 -15.10 4.00 4.32
N PHE A 328 -16.00 3.00 4.33
CA PHE A 328 -17.07 2.93 5.31
C PHE A 328 -16.59 2.91 6.76
N GLN A 329 -15.38 2.39 7.02
CA GLN A 329 -14.79 2.32 8.35
C GLN A 329 -14.39 3.70 8.89
N HIS A 330 -14.20 4.68 8.01
CA HIS A 330 -13.86 6.04 8.42
C HIS A 330 -15.00 6.69 9.23
N ALA A 331 -14.67 7.34 10.35
CA ALA A 331 -15.65 7.91 11.27
C ALA A 331 -16.64 8.88 10.58
N LEU A 332 -16.14 9.71 9.66
CA LEU A 332 -16.99 10.65 8.89
C LEU A 332 -18.03 9.96 8.00
N VAL A 333 -17.75 8.74 7.53
CA VAL A 333 -18.65 7.97 6.67
C VAL A 333 -19.59 7.12 7.50
N HIS A 334 -19.07 6.33 8.44
CA HIS A 334 -19.87 5.46 9.29
C HIS A 334 -20.90 6.26 10.11
N GLY A 335 -20.43 7.33 10.76
CA GLY A 335 -21.24 8.19 11.63
C GLY A 335 -22.26 9.06 10.89
N ALA A 336 -22.18 9.16 9.56
CA ALA A 336 -23.13 9.95 8.79
C ALA A 336 -24.44 9.19 8.47
N LYS A 337 -25.52 9.96 8.26
CA LYS A 337 -26.81 9.44 7.80
C LYS A 337 -26.66 8.67 6.47
N ARG A 338 -27.44 7.60 6.29
CA ARG A 338 -27.39 6.71 5.11
C ARG A 338 -27.54 7.42 3.75
N SER A 339 -28.25 8.55 3.71
CA SER A 339 -28.39 9.40 2.51
C SER A 339 -27.09 10.13 2.15
N LEU A 340 -26.29 10.50 3.15
CA LEU A 340 -25.08 11.32 3.00
C LEU A 340 -23.80 10.50 2.82
N ARG A 341 -23.77 9.25 3.29
CA ARG A 341 -22.59 8.37 3.22
C ARG A 341 -21.91 8.34 1.85
N GLY A 342 -22.69 8.25 0.77
CA GLY A 342 -22.12 8.24 -0.59
C GLY A 342 -21.52 9.57 -1.03
N LYS A 343 -22.09 10.71 -0.60
CA LYS A 343 -21.55 12.04 -0.91
C LYS A 343 -20.24 12.28 -0.14
N ILE A 344 -20.22 11.89 1.13
CA ILE A 344 -19.05 12.01 2.00
C ILE A 344 -17.93 11.06 1.54
N SER A 345 -18.25 9.81 1.22
CA SER A 345 -17.28 8.84 0.70
C SER A 345 -16.60 9.35 -0.58
N ARG A 346 -17.37 9.94 -1.51
CA ARG A 346 -16.81 10.54 -2.73
C ARG A 346 -15.86 11.71 -2.43
N ALA A 347 -16.24 12.59 -1.52
CA ALA A 347 -15.38 13.72 -1.12
C ALA A 347 -14.08 13.23 -0.46
N LEU A 348 -14.18 12.22 0.41
CA LEU A 348 -13.04 11.58 1.07
C LEU A 348 -12.12 10.92 0.03
N ALA A 349 -12.65 10.08 -0.86
CA ALA A 349 -11.87 9.41 -1.90
C ALA A 349 -11.13 10.41 -2.81
N GLY A 350 -11.74 11.56 -3.12
CA GLY A 350 -11.10 12.61 -3.92
C GLY A 350 -9.89 13.22 -3.21
N LYS A 351 -9.97 13.43 -1.90
CA LYS A 351 -8.85 13.95 -1.10
C LYS A 351 -7.75 12.90 -0.88
N ILE A 352 -8.13 11.63 -0.70
CA ILE A 352 -7.18 10.51 -0.63
C ILE A 352 -6.40 10.39 -1.95
N ALA A 353 -7.07 10.51 -3.11
CA ALA A 353 -6.39 10.45 -4.41
C ALA A 353 -5.31 11.53 -4.56
N ILE A 354 -5.59 12.75 -4.07
CA ILE A 354 -4.62 13.85 -4.08
C ILE A 354 -3.48 13.54 -3.12
N ALA A 355 -3.80 13.12 -1.88
CA ALA A 355 -2.81 12.78 -0.86
C ALA A 355 -1.85 11.68 -1.33
N ALA A 356 -2.36 10.59 -1.89
CA ALA A 356 -1.55 9.49 -2.39
C ALA A 356 -0.59 9.92 -3.52
N ARG A 357 -1.03 10.81 -4.42
CA ARG A 357 -0.15 11.37 -5.47
C ARG A 357 0.91 12.29 -4.89
N THR A 358 0.56 13.09 -3.89
CA THR A 358 1.54 13.95 -3.24
C THR A 358 2.60 13.13 -2.49
N ASP A 359 2.17 12.09 -1.77
CA ASP A 359 3.07 11.16 -1.07
C ASP A 359 4.06 10.48 -2.04
N VAL A 360 3.60 10.02 -3.22
CA VAL A 360 4.48 9.33 -4.19
C VAL A 360 5.36 10.27 -5.01
N PHE A 361 4.81 11.36 -5.56
CA PHE A 361 5.47 12.13 -6.61
C PHE A 361 6.07 13.46 -6.16
N SER A 362 5.68 13.98 -4.99
CA SER A 362 6.11 15.30 -4.54
C SER A 362 6.85 15.29 -3.21
N GLY A 363 6.53 14.35 -2.31
CA GLY A 363 7.12 14.24 -0.97
C GLY A 363 6.73 15.36 0.01
N GLY A 364 5.96 16.38 -0.41
CA GLY A 364 5.54 17.49 0.43
C GLY A 364 4.36 17.13 1.36
N TYR A 365 4.31 17.73 2.56
CA TYR A 365 3.18 17.54 3.48
C TYR A 365 2.06 18.57 3.24
N VAL A 366 0.89 18.08 2.84
CA VAL A 366 -0.36 18.83 2.60
C VAL A 366 -1.55 18.27 3.38
N GLY A 367 -1.33 17.28 4.25
CA GLY A 367 -2.35 16.53 4.96
C GLY A 367 -3.35 17.40 5.71
N ASP A 368 -2.88 18.39 6.47
CA ASP A 368 -3.74 19.30 7.25
C ASP A 368 -4.64 20.17 6.37
N GLN A 369 -4.11 20.68 5.26
CA GLN A 369 -4.88 21.47 4.30
C GLN A 369 -5.97 20.62 3.65
N LEU A 370 -5.64 19.38 3.24
CA LEU A 370 -6.59 18.45 2.67
C LEU A 370 -7.67 18.05 3.68
N LYS A 371 -7.29 17.83 4.95
CA LYS A 371 -8.21 17.49 6.04
C LYS A 371 -9.19 18.62 6.33
N LYS A 372 -8.70 19.87 6.41
CA LYS A 372 -9.55 21.05 6.58
C LYS A 372 -10.56 21.18 5.44
N ALA A 373 -10.09 21.10 4.19
CA ALA A 373 -10.95 21.16 3.02
C ALA A 373 -11.99 20.01 2.97
N LEU A 374 -11.64 18.82 3.44
CA LEU A 374 -12.57 17.70 3.57
C LEU A 374 -13.67 18.00 4.59
N LEU A 375 -13.30 18.49 5.78
CA LEU A 375 -14.25 18.81 6.85
C LEU A 375 -15.22 19.91 6.43
N GLU A 376 -14.73 20.98 5.80
CA GLU A 376 -15.56 22.03 5.21
C GLU A 376 -16.58 21.45 4.22
N LYS A 377 -16.12 20.55 3.34
CA LYS A 377 -17.01 19.88 2.36
C LYS A 377 -18.07 19.00 3.01
N VAL A 378 -17.71 18.29 4.08
CA VAL A 378 -18.64 17.45 4.83
C VAL A 378 -19.71 18.31 5.52
N GLU A 379 -19.33 19.45 6.08
CA GLU A 379 -20.27 20.39 6.69
C GLU A 379 -21.21 21.03 5.65
N GLU A 380 -20.72 21.38 4.46
CA GLU A 380 -21.58 21.79 3.35
C GLU A 380 -22.62 20.72 2.99
N ILE A 381 -22.20 19.46 2.91
CA ILE A 381 -23.08 18.33 2.59
C ILE A 381 -24.17 18.17 3.66
N LYS A 382 -23.81 18.30 4.95
CA LYS A 382 -24.76 18.23 6.07
C LYS A 382 -25.74 19.42 6.04
N LYS A 383 -25.26 20.63 5.80
CA LYS A 383 -26.10 21.85 5.71
C LYS A 383 -27.08 21.80 4.53
N LYS A 384 -26.68 21.21 3.39
CA LYS A 384 -27.59 21.02 2.24
C LYS A 384 -28.68 19.99 2.52
N ASP A 385 -28.39 18.94 3.31
CA ASP A 385 -29.38 17.95 3.74
C ASP A 385 -30.41 18.53 4.71
N SER A 386 -29.99 19.40 5.64
CA SER A 386 -30.91 20.05 6.60
C SER A 386 -31.89 21.01 5.92
N LYS A 387 -31.46 21.71 4.85
CA LYS A 387 -32.32 22.56 4.01
C LYS A 387 -33.28 21.76 3.11
N GLN A 388 -33.03 20.46 2.89
CA GLN A 388 -33.81 19.59 2.01
C GLN A 388 -34.83 18.68 2.73
N LYS A 389 -35.31 19.04 3.94
CA LYS A 389 -36.43 18.28 4.54
C LYS A 389 -37.67 18.33 3.60
N PRO A 390 -38.29 17.19 3.22
CA PRO A 390 -39.21 17.15 2.08
C PRO A 390 -40.65 17.52 2.44
N SER A 391 -41.33 18.21 1.52
CA SER A 391 -42.79 18.28 1.42
C SER A 391 -43.42 16.88 1.51
N LYS A 392 -44.34 16.68 2.45
CA LYS A 392 -45.21 15.50 2.60
C LYS A 392 -46.01 15.25 1.30
N LYS A 393 -45.49 14.48 0.33
CA LYS A 393 -46.29 14.03 -0.84
C LYS A 393 -46.26 12.53 -1.13
N LYS A 394 -45.54 11.72 -0.34
CA LYS A 394 -45.55 10.24 -0.50
C LYS A 394 -46.63 9.50 0.30
N GLY A 395 -47.27 10.14 1.28
CA GLY A 395 -48.30 9.49 2.11
C GLY A 395 -49.69 9.38 1.47
N GLU A 396 -50.04 10.23 0.51
CA GLU A 396 -51.37 10.24 -0.11
C GLU A 396 -51.51 9.20 -1.23
N LYS A 397 -50.45 8.95 -2.01
CA LYS A 397 -50.51 7.94 -3.09
C LYS A 397 -50.68 6.52 -2.56
N ASP A 398 -50.08 6.18 -1.41
CA ASP A 398 -50.24 4.86 -0.79
C ASP A 398 -51.60 4.68 -0.09
N LYS A 399 -52.16 5.74 0.50
CA LYS A 399 -53.54 5.71 1.04
C LYS A 399 -54.58 5.58 -0.08
N ALA A 400 -54.38 6.26 -1.22
CA ALA A 400 -55.24 6.14 -2.40
C ALA A 400 -55.16 4.73 -3.03
N ARG A 401 -53.97 4.13 -3.10
CA ARG A 401 -53.78 2.76 -3.59
C ARG A 401 -54.42 1.70 -2.68
N ARG A 402 -54.33 1.88 -1.35
CA ARG A 402 -55.01 1.00 -0.37
C ARG A 402 -56.54 1.14 -0.42
N LYS A 403 -57.08 2.35 -0.59
CA LYS A 403 -58.53 2.55 -0.78
C LYS A 403 -59.05 1.94 -2.08
N ARG A 404 -58.29 2.00 -3.18
CA ARG A 404 -58.67 1.36 -4.46
C ARG A 404 -58.66 -0.17 -4.41
N ARG A 405 -57.74 -0.78 -3.64
CA ARG A 405 -57.72 -2.25 -3.45
C ARG A 405 -58.88 -2.76 -2.59
N ARG A 406 -59.31 -2.01 -1.58
CA ARG A 406 -60.46 -2.40 -0.74
C ARG A 406 -61.82 -2.31 -1.46
N ARG A 407 -61.98 -1.43 -2.44
CA ARG A 407 -63.22 -1.30 -3.24
C ARG A 407 -63.38 -2.35 -4.35
N LYS A 408 -62.37 -3.18 -4.61
CA LYS A 408 -62.43 -4.28 -5.60
C LYS A 408 -62.70 -5.65 -4.95
N LEU A 409 -62.90 -5.69 -3.64
CA LEU A 409 -63.09 -6.90 -2.83
C LEU A 409 -64.43 -6.89 -2.09
N VAL A 410 -65.37 -6.04 -2.51
CA VAL A 410 -66.76 -6.01 -2.04
C VAL A 410 -67.66 -6.18 -3.24
#